data_AF-A0A5C3EE24-F1
#
_entry.id   AF-A0A5C3EE24-F1
#
_cell.length_a   1.000
_cell.length_b   1.000
_cell.length_c   1.000
_cell.angle_alpha   90.00
_cell.angle_beta   90.00
_cell.angle_gamma   90.00
#
_symmetry.space_group_name_H-M   'P 1'
#
loop_
_entity.id
_entity.type
_entity.pdbx_description
1 polymer ?
#
loop_
_entity_poly.entity_id
_entity_poly.type
_entity_poly.pdbx_seq_one_letter_code
_entity_poly.pdbx_strand_id
1 'polypeptide(L)'
;MPRNAGRKGQGSLRSPEAPSRGINGHDDRSDSEAGSESDTNDSPSYENAVNIPAHRTKHLAELTYRFPSIDTSFKVIQRNDTNSTGSSLWLSSQVLSSYLIHTYAKVQQGNARTTRRRMLELGSGTGLLSLLMARLGWQVTATDIPPVLDSVLRPNVQAGLYQLVNTGMAVADQIDVAELDWMVAPGRWLWHPKFGFPSTKEHANTPDASISAETHFDLVLTADTIYEPSLIRPLLSTIAHLYTRQTDSKPTVLLALERRDPAHITEALSIAREEFSLNFKQIPIKRVRKIFDTLGDGATWSRDDWDGVEIWKI
;
A
#
# COMPACT_ATOMS: atom_id res chain seq x y z
N MET A 1 30.42 -47.74 -37.17
CA MET A 1 31.23 -48.97 -37.28
C MET A 1 31.96 -48.95 -38.61
N PRO A 2 33.20 -49.47 -38.77
CA PRO A 2 34.19 -50.00 -37.79
C PRO A 2 35.31 -48.95 -37.47
N ARG A 3 36.04 -48.94 -36.34
CA ARG A 3 37.11 -49.85 -35.79
C ARG A 3 38.46 -49.87 -36.54
N ASN A 4 39.52 -49.34 -35.89
CA ASN A 4 40.81 -50.00 -35.53
C ASN A 4 41.77 -48.97 -34.87
N ALA A 5 42.39 -49.22 -33.71
CA ALA A 5 43.68 -49.92 -33.46
C ALA A 5 44.93 -49.21 -34.05
N GLY A 6 46.09 -49.06 -33.39
CA GLY A 6 46.48 -49.29 -31.99
C GLY A 6 48.02 -49.43 -31.77
N ARG A 7 48.52 -49.03 -30.59
CA ARG A 7 49.75 -49.51 -29.87
C ARG A 7 51.18 -49.12 -30.35
N LYS A 8 52.11 -49.05 -29.35
CA LYS A 8 53.59 -48.82 -29.35
C LYS A 8 53.97 -47.33 -29.37
N GLY A 9 54.89 -46.78 -28.56
CA GLY A 9 56.21 -47.23 -28.05
C GLY A 9 57.27 -46.30 -28.67
N GLN A 10 58.36 -45.79 -28.07
CA GLN A 10 59.18 -46.10 -26.87
C GLN A 10 59.52 -44.75 -26.13
N GLY A 11 60.07 -44.67 -24.91
CA GLY A 11 61.49 -44.86 -24.54
C GLY A 11 62.41 -43.76 -25.11
N SER A 12 63.37 -43.15 -24.39
CA SER A 12 63.90 -43.34 -23.03
C SER A 12 64.89 -42.18 -22.68
N LEU A 13 65.56 -42.24 -21.52
CA LEU A 13 66.76 -41.45 -21.10
C LEU A 13 66.49 -39.98 -20.68
N ARG A 14 67.00 -39.45 -19.55
CA ARG A 14 67.95 -39.95 -18.53
C ARG A 14 67.69 -39.27 -17.17
N SER A 15 67.75 -40.06 -16.09
CA SER A 15 68.18 -39.63 -14.73
C SER A 15 69.73 -39.80 -14.66
N PRO A 16 70.47 -39.45 -13.58
CA PRO A 16 70.10 -39.14 -12.18
C PRO A 16 70.49 -37.67 -11.82
N GLU A 17 70.65 -37.15 -10.58
CA GLU A 17 70.88 -37.71 -9.24
C GLU A 17 70.12 -36.94 -8.12
N ALA A 18 70.24 -37.42 -6.88
CA ALA A 18 69.99 -36.69 -5.62
C ALA A 18 71.31 -36.70 -4.81
N PRO A 19 71.54 -35.82 -3.79
CA PRO A 19 70.96 -36.10 -2.47
C PRO A 19 70.75 -34.94 -1.47
N SER A 20 69.96 -35.26 -0.43
CA SER A 20 70.16 -34.94 1.00
C SER A 20 70.04 -33.51 1.59
N ARG A 21 69.07 -33.43 2.53
CA ARG A 21 69.15 -32.86 3.90
C ARG A 21 69.31 -31.35 4.11
N GLY A 22 68.28 -30.77 4.72
CA GLY A 22 68.36 -29.57 5.57
C GLY A 22 67.17 -29.55 6.53
N ILE A 23 67.42 -29.69 7.83
CA ILE A 23 66.40 -29.56 8.89
C ILE A 23 66.37 -28.09 9.31
N ASN A 24 65.17 -27.52 9.44
CA ASN A 24 64.87 -26.49 10.44
C ASN A 24 63.36 -26.48 10.66
N GLY A 25 62.95 -26.55 11.93
CA GLY A 25 61.56 -26.33 12.32
C GLY A 25 61.34 -24.86 12.65
N HIS A 26 60.17 -24.34 12.34
CA HIS A 26 59.62 -23.16 12.99
C HIS A 26 58.15 -23.39 13.34
N ASP A 27 57.75 -22.82 14.46
CA ASP A 27 56.39 -22.91 15.01
C ASP A 27 55.43 -22.01 14.22
N ASP A 28 54.65 -22.58 13.31
CA ASP A 28 53.47 -21.89 12.80
C ASP A 28 52.31 -22.10 13.77
N ARG A 29 52.00 -21.03 14.51
CA ARG A 29 50.90 -20.96 15.46
C ARG A 29 49.57 -21.02 14.71
N SER A 30 48.61 -21.70 15.30
CA SER A 30 47.22 -21.67 14.89
C SER A 30 46.57 -20.33 15.26
N ASP A 31 46.71 -19.31 14.41
CA ASP A 31 45.88 -18.11 14.52
C ASP A 31 44.54 -18.35 13.83
N SER A 32 43.57 -18.74 14.65
CA SER A 32 42.16 -18.65 14.33
C SER A 32 41.76 -17.17 14.27
N GLU A 33 41.84 -16.55 13.10
CA GLU A 33 41.22 -15.25 12.86
C GLU A 33 39.69 -15.42 12.87
N ALA A 34 39.14 -15.37 14.08
CA ALA A 34 37.76 -15.00 14.32
C ALA A 34 37.61 -13.54 13.88
N GLY A 35 37.28 -13.36 12.59
CA GLY A 35 36.91 -12.05 12.05
C GLY A 35 35.77 -11.49 12.88
N SER A 36 36.06 -10.40 13.59
CA SER A 36 35.06 -9.71 14.41
C SER A 36 34.03 -9.06 13.49
N GLU A 37 32.92 -9.77 13.24
CA GLU A 37 31.70 -9.14 12.75
C GLU A 37 31.25 -8.13 13.80
N SER A 38 31.65 -6.88 13.59
CA SER A 38 31.07 -5.74 14.28
C SER A 38 29.67 -5.55 13.72
N ASP A 39 28.73 -6.35 14.24
CA ASP A 39 27.29 -6.11 14.17
C ASP A 39 27.00 -4.80 14.94
N THR A 40 27.36 -3.67 14.33
CA THR A 40 26.72 -2.39 14.62
C THR A 40 25.28 -2.53 14.17
N ASN A 41 24.45 -3.04 15.07
CA ASN A 41 23.02 -3.20 14.89
C ASN A 41 22.34 -1.82 14.95
N ASP A 42 22.70 -0.95 13.99
CA ASP A 42 22.07 0.33 13.67
C ASP A 42 20.71 0.07 12.98
N SER A 43 19.90 -0.79 13.59
CA SER A 43 18.46 -0.74 13.41
C SER A 43 18.01 0.63 13.92
N PRO A 44 17.48 1.53 13.07
CA PRO A 44 17.13 2.88 13.50
C PRO A 44 16.17 2.80 14.70
N SER A 45 16.55 3.43 15.81
CA SER A 45 15.72 3.42 17.00
C SER A 45 14.46 4.24 16.73
N TYR A 46 13.35 3.55 16.48
CA TYR A 46 11.99 4.12 16.45
C TYR A 46 11.53 4.53 17.86
N GLU A 47 12.44 5.14 18.62
CA GLU A 47 12.25 5.52 20.02
C GLU A 47 11.18 6.60 20.10
N ASN A 48 10.17 6.37 20.95
CA ASN A 48 8.97 7.21 21.07
C ASN A 48 8.05 7.25 19.83
N ALA A 49 8.28 6.42 18.80
CA ALA A 49 7.35 6.27 17.69
C ALA A 49 6.04 5.61 18.17
N VAL A 50 4.91 6.18 17.78
CA VAL A 50 3.56 5.69 18.09
C VAL A 50 3.19 4.54 17.15
N ASN A 51 3.58 4.66 15.88
CA ASN A 51 3.49 3.62 14.86
C ASN A 51 4.87 3.36 14.27
N ILE A 52 5.07 2.18 13.69
CA ILE A 52 6.32 1.75 13.05
C ILE A 52 6.12 1.74 11.52
N PRO A 53 7.16 2.00 10.69
CA PRO A 53 7.01 1.98 9.22
C PRO A 53 6.45 0.66 8.69
N ALA A 54 5.56 0.76 7.71
CA ALA A 54 4.87 -0.39 7.12
C ALA A 54 5.82 -1.50 6.62
N HIS A 55 7.01 -1.13 6.12
CA HIS A 55 8.00 -2.09 5.65
C HIS A 55 8.62 -2.93 6.79
N ARG A 56 8.67 -2.41 8.02
CA ARG A 56 9.11 -3.16 9.22
C ARG A 56 8.01 -4.04 9.80
N THR A 57 6.73 -3.74 9.56
CA THR A 57 5.59 -4.45 10.19
C THR A 57 4.98 -5.56 9.32
N LYS A 58 5.48 -5.82 8.10
CA LYS A 58 4.93 -6.84 7.16
C LYS A 58 4.91 -8.27 7.73
N HIS A 59 5.76 -8.58 8.71
CA HIS A 59 5.83 -9.90 9.34
C HIS A 59 4.79 -10.11 10.45
N LEU A 60 4.11 -9.04 10.90
CA LEU A 60 3.09 -9.10 11.93
C LEU A 60 1.74 -9.47 11.33
N ALA A 61 1.12 -10.57 11.76
CA ALA A 61 -0.25 -10.91 11.35
C ALA A 61 -1.30 -9.89 11.84
N GLU A 62 -0.95 -9.05 12.82
CA GLU A 62 -1.81 -8.04 13.40
C GLU A 62 -0.98 -6.89 13.99
N LEU A 63 -1.46 -5.65 13.85
CA LEU A 63 -0.91 -4.47 14.52
C LEU A 63 -2.02 -3.52 14.97
N THR A 64 -1.77 -2.71 15.99
CA THR A 64 -2.65 -1.60 16.38
C THR A 64 -2.09 -0.30 15.84
N TYR A 65 -2.73 0.25 14.80
CA TYR A 65 -2.39 1.56 14.26
C TYR A 65 -3.13 2.66 15.03
N ARG A 66 -2.42 3.71 15.47
CA ARG A 66 -2.95 4.75 16.35
C ARG A 66 -2.92 6.13 15.69
N PHE A 67 -3.95 6.91 15.99
CA PHE A 67 -4.15 8.29 15.58
C PHE A 67 -4.34 9.18 16.82
N PRO A 68 -3.27 9.55 17.56
CA PRO A 68 -3.38 10.30 18.81
C PRO A 68 -4.10 11.65 18.66
N SER A 69 -3.91 12.31 17.51
CA SER A 69 -4.49 13.63 17.20
C SER A 69 -6.02 13.68 17.07
N ILE A 70 -6.68 12.51 17.02
CA ILE A 70 -8.14 12.36 16.98
C ILE A 70 -8.66 11.32 17.99
N ASP A 71 -7.81 10.92 18.96
CA ASP A 71 -8.05 9.88 19.96
C ASP A 71 -8.73 8.63 19.39
N THR A 72 -8.04 7.94 18.49
CA THR A 72 -8.56 6.71 17.87
C THR A 72 -7.42 5.77 17.53
N SER A 73 -7.71 4.47 17.51
CA SER A 73 -6.80 3.44 16.99
C SER A 73 -7.62 2.34 16.34
N PHE A 74 -7.01 1.59 15.42
CA PHE A 74 -7.61 0.43 14.80
C PHE A 74 -6.67 -0.76 14.90
N LYS A 75 -7.24 -1.92 15.23
CA LYS A 75 -6.58 -3.21 15.10
C LYS A 75 -6.66 -3.63 13.63
N VAL A 76 -5.50 -3.81 13.01
CA VAL A 76 -5.32 -4.07 11.58
C VAL A 76 -4.71 -5.46 11.43
N ILE A 77 -5.49 -6.39 10.89
CA ILE A 77 -5.04 -7.72 10.48
C ILE A 77 -4.30 -7.57 9.14
N GLN A 78 -3.19 -8.29 9.02
CA GLN A 78 -2.41 -8.45 7.79
C GLN A 78 -2.26 -9.94 7.46
N ARG A 79 -1.99 -10.24 6.20
CA ARG A 79 -1.63 -11.57 5.70
C ARG A 79 -0.37 -11.47 4.84
N ASN A 80 0.54 -12.41 5.06
CA ASN A 80 1.78 -12.60 4.30
C ASN A 80 1.80 -13.98 3.58
N ASP A 81 0.76 -14.79 3.78
CA ASP A 81 0.51 -16.10 3.20
C ASP A 81 -0.41 -16.05 1.95
N THR A 82 -0.85 -14.86 1.54
CA THR A 82 -1.66 -14.66 0.34
C THR A 82 -0.81 -14.29 -0.87
N ASN A 83 -1.16 -14.79 -2.06
CA ASN A 83 -0.59 -14.37 -3.35
C ASN A 83 -1.05 -12.95 -3.79
N SER A 84 -1.29 -12.03 -2.84
CA SER A 84 -1.76 -10.66 -3.09
C SER A 84 -0.96 -9.66 -2.27
N THR A 85 -0.49 -8.60 -2.95
CA THR A 85 0.19 -7.46 -2.34
C THR A 85 -0.74 -6.59 -1.48
N GLY A 86 -2.06 -6.66 -1.70
CA GLY A 86 -3.06 -5.86 -0.95
C GLY A 86 -3.24 -6.26 0.51
N SER A 87 -2.73 -7.42 0.94
CA SER A 87 -3.07 -7.99 2.26
C SER A 87 -2.24 -7.46 3.44
N SER A 88 -1.44 -6.41 3.26
CA SER A 88 -0.61 -5.80 4.31
C SER A 88 -0.76 -4.28 4.31
N LEU A 89 -0.49 -3.62 5.44
CA LEU A 89 -0.47 -2.15 5.53
C LEU A 89 0.65 -1.60 4.65
N TRP A 90 0.38 -0.52 3.94
CA TRP A 90 1.30 0.14 3.02
C TRP A 90 1.73 1.52 3.53
N LEU A 91 2.94 1.92 3.15
CA LEU A 91 3.60 3.12 3.68
C LEU A 91 2.88 4.39 3.21
N SER A 92 2.43 4.43 1.96
CA SER A 92 1.65 5.54 1.44
C SER A 92 0.32 5.71 2.17
N SER A 93 -0.29 4.63 2.68
CA SER A 93 -1.46 4.72 3.55
C SER A 93 -1.11 5.40 4.89
N GLN A 94 0.03 5.08 5.50
CA GLN A 94 0.47 5.72 6.75
C GLN A 94 0.68 7.24 6.57
N VAL A 95 1.39 7.66 5.52
CA VAL A 95 1.64 9.09 5.25
C VAL A 95 0.36 9.82 4.79
N LEU A 96 -0.44 9.23 3.91
CA LEU A 96 -1.71 9.80 3.45
C LEU A 96 -2.69 9.99 4.61
N SER A 97 -2.71 9.08 5.60
CA SER A 97 -3.59 9.19 6.77
C SER A 97 -3.42 10.52 7.53
N SER A 98 -2.19 10.99 7.71
CA SER A 98 -1.89 12.27 8.35
C SER A 98 -2.33 13.46 7.49
N TYR A 99 -2.20 13.34 6.17
CA TYR A 99 -2.71 14.34 5.22
C TYR A 99 -4.25 14.43 5.23
N LEU A 100 -4.95 13.30 5.36
CA LEU A 100 -6.41 13.25 5.49
C LEU A 100 -6.87 13.90 6.81
N ILE A 101 -6.22 13.60 7.94
CA ILE A 101 -6.52 14.25 9.23
C ILE A 101 -6.33 15.76 9.12
N HIS A 102 -5.17 16.21 8.63
CA HIS A 102 -4.89 17.64 8.43
C HIS A 102 -5.98 18.34 7.58
N THR A 103 -6.43 17.67 6.52
CA THR A 103 -7.28 18.28 5.49
C THR A 103 -8.77 18.21 5.83
N TYR A 104 -9.23 17.16 6.50
CA TYR A 104 -10.66 16.86 6.62
C TYR A 104 -11.20 16.83 8.06
N ALA A 105 -10.37 16.64 9.09
CA ALA A 105 -10.86 16.50 10.47
C ALA A 105 -11.60 17.75 11.00
N LYS A 106 -11.18 18.95 10.59
CA LYS A 106 -11.82 20.21 11.01
C LYS A 106 -13.10 20.53 10.25
N VAL A 107 -13.25 20.04 9.01
CA VAL A 107 -14.30 20.48 8.09
C VAL A 107 -15.69 19.96 8.49
N GLN A 108 -15.76 18.88 9.27
CA GLN A 108 -17.02 18.28 9.73
C GLN A 108 -17.49 18.74 11.12
N GLN A 109 -16.69 19.53 11.86
CA GLN A 109 -17.08 20.03 13.19
C GLN A 109 -18.11 21.19 13.13
N GLY A 110 -18.40 21.73 11.94
CA GLY A 110 -19.06 23.03 11.79
C GLY A 110 -20.45 23.05 11.16
N ASN A 111 -21.05 21.90 10.80
CA ASN A 111 -22.41 21.89 10.25
C ASN A 111 -23.12 20.55 10.46
N ALA A 112 -24.35 20.61 10.98
CA ALA A 112 -25.32 19.53 10.90
C ALA A 112 -25.89 19.41 9.47
N ARG A 113 -25.02 19.12 8.49
CA ARG A 113 -25.47 18.66 7.18
C ARG A 113 -26.21 17.35 7.39
N THR A 114 -27.44 17.28 6.87
CA THR A 114 -28.27 16.06 6.90
C THR A 114 -27.67 14.93 6.06
N THR A 115 -26.73 15.23 5.16
CA THR A 115 -26.01 14.28 4.33
C THR A 115 -24.51 14.29 4.61
N ARG A 116 -23.91 13.10 4.77
CA ARG A 116 -22.44 12.94 4.85
C ARG A 116 -21.83 13.15 3.47
N ARG A 117 -20.60 13.67 3.44
CA ARG A 117 -19.77 13.59 2.22
C ARG A 117 -19.36 12.15 1.95
N ARG A 118 -19.30 11.80 0.66
CA ARG A 118 -19.09 10.42 0.20
C ARG A 118 -17.69 10.23 -0.33
N MET A 119 -17.05 9.14 0.07
CA MET A 119 -15.72 8.73 -0.34
C MET A 119 -15.74 7.32 -0.93
N LEU A 120 -14.97 7.09 -1.99
CA LEU A 120 -14.64 5.75 -2.48
C LEU A 120 -13.12 5.51 -2.38
N GLU A 121 -12.71 4.38 -1.81
CA GLU A 121 -11.31 3.93 -1.80
C GLU A 121 -11.11 2.79 -2.81
N LEU A 122 -10.14 2.96 -3.72
CA LEU A 122 -9.71 1.96 -4.71
C LEU A 122 -8.50 1.21 -4.14
N GLY A 123 -8.56 -0.13 -4.10
CA GLY A 123 -7.46 -0.95 -3.61
C GLY A 123 -7.21 -0.71 -2.13
N SER A 124 -8.28 -0.82 -1.34
CA SER A 124 -8.28 -0.41 0.07
C SER A 124 -7.37 -1.26 0.95
N GLY A 125 -6.98 -2.45 0.48
CA GLY A 125 -6.07 -3.36 1.18
C GLY A 125 -6.58 -3.72 2.57
N THR A 126 -5.89 -3.22 3.59
CA THR A 126 -6.27 -3.41 4.99
C THR A 126 -7.45 -2.55 5.46
N GLY A 127 -7.86 -1.52 4.70
CA GLY A 127 -8.99 -0.63 5.03
C GLY A 127 -8.68 0.49 6.02
N LEU A 128 -7.40 0.76 6.33
CA LEU A 128 -7.00 1.76 7.32
C LEU A 128 -7.52 3.18 6.99
N LEU A 129 -7.44 3.60 5.71
CA LEU A 129 -7.90 4.93 5.30
C LEU A 129 -9.42 5.01 5.30
N SER A 130 -10.12 3.97 4.84
CA SER A 130 -11.57 3.86 4.96
C SER A 130 -12.07 3.98 6.41
N LEU A 131 -11.46 3.26 7.35
CA LEU A 131 -11.79 3.35 8.78
C LEU A 131 -11.50 4.75 9.35
N LEU A 132 -10.36 5.35 9.00
CA LEU A 132 -10.05 6.73 9.37
C LEU A 132 -11.10 7.71 8.84
N MET A 133 -11.49 7.61 7.57
CA MET A 133 -12.39 8.57 6.95
C MET A 133 -13.83 8.44 7.48
N ALA A 134 -14.26 7.22 7.84
CA ALA A 134 -15.48 7.01 8.61
C ALA A 134 -15.40 7.66 10.00
N ARG A 135 -14.28 7.50 10.72
CA ARG A 135 -13.99 8.20 11.98
C ARG A 135 -14.00 9.72 11.84
N LEU A 136 -13.64 10.25 10.67
CA LEU A 136 -13.75 11.67 10.31
C LEU A 136 -15.14 12.07 9.78
N GLY A 137 -16.16 11.22 9.92
CA GLY A 137 -17.56 11.55 9.62
C GLY A 137 -18.00 11.42 8.15
N TRP A 138 -17.23 10.71 7.32
CA TRP A 138 -17.59 10.47 5.92
C TRP A 138 -18.41 9.19 5.75
N GLN A 139 -19.26 9.14 4.72
CA GLN A 139 -19.80 7.89 4.20
C GLN A 139 -18.74 7.28 3.28
N VAL A 140 -18.37 6.02 3.49
CA VAL A 140 -17.23 5.39 2.83
C VAL A 140 -17.65 4.15 2.06
N THR A 141 -17.13 3.98 0.86
CA THR A 141 -17.10 2.69 0.16
C THR A 141 -15.65 2.24 0.02
N ALA A 142 -15.30 1.16 0.71
CA ALA A 142 -14.01 0.49 0.56
C ALA A 142 -14.11 -0.57 -0.54
N THR A 143 -13.25 -0.49 -1.56
CA THR A 143 -13.24 -1.45 -2.68
C THR A 143 -11.89 -2.16 -2.84
N ASP A 144 -11.95 -3.45 -3.21
CA ASP A 144 -10.81 -4.30 -3.53
C ASP A 144 -11.26 -5.56 -4.32
N ILE A 145 -10.33 -6.47 -4.63
CA ILE A 145 -10.60 -7.77 -5.28
C ILE A 145 -10.85 -8.89 -4.25
N PRO A 146 -11.58 -10.00 -4.59
CA PRO A 146 -12.01 -11.02 -3.64
C PRO A 146 -10.95 -11.59 -2.68
N PRO A 147 -9.69 -11.87 -3.11
CA PRO A 147 -8.67 -12.39 -2.20
C PRO A 147 -8.32 -11.45 -1.03
N VAL A 148 -8.27 -10.13 -1.27
CA VAL A 148 -7.96 -9.11 -0.25
C VAL A 148 -9.21 -8.79 0.57
N LEU A 149 -10.33 -8.67 -0.15
CA LEU A 149 -11.66 -8.43 0.35
C LEU A 149 -12.06 -9.33 1.53
N ASP A 150 -11.80 -10.62 1.41
CA ASP A 150 -12.25 -11.62 2.38
C ASP A 150 -11.16 -11.96 3.43
N SER A 151 -9.88 -11.82 3.08
CA SER A 151 -8.76 -12.14 3.97
C SER A 151 -8.40 -11.04 4.97
N VAL A 152 -8.56 -9.76 4.60
CA VAL A 152 -8.22 -8.61 5.47
C VAL A 152 -9.29 -7.50 5.48
N LEU A 153 -9.87 -7.11 4.34
CA LEU A 153 -10.65 -5.86 4.29
C LEU A 153 -11.97 -5.97 5.08
N ARG A 154 -12.80 -6.99 4.84
CA ARG A 154 -14.03 -7.22 5.61
C ARG A 154 -13.76 -7.39 7.11
N PRO A 155 -12.84 -8.28 7.56
CA PRO A 155 -12.51 -8.42 8.98
C PRO A 155 -12.09 -7.10 9.65
N ASN A 156 -11.22 -6.32 9.01
CA ASN A 156 -10.73 -5.06 9.56
C ASN A 156 -11.84 -4.00 9.61
N VAL A 157 -12.61 -3.83 8.53
CA VAL A 157 -13.72 -2.86 8.49
C VAL A 157 -14.79 -3.23 9.52
N GLN A 158 -15.16 -4.51 9.65
CA GLN A 158 -16.15 -4.95 10.62
C GLN A 158 -15.70 -4.68 12.06
N ALA A 159 -14.46 -5.03 12.42
CA ALA A 159 -13.93 -4.81 13.77
C ALA A 159 -13.76 -3.32 14.09
N GLY A 160 -13.18 -2.55 13.16
CA GLY A 160 -12.97 -1.11 13.33
C GLY A 160 -14.27 -0.31 13.36
N LEU A 161 -15.24 -0.63 12.50
CA LEU A 161 -16.55 0.04 12.52
C LEU A 161 -17.32 -0.26 13.80
N TYR A 162 -17.30 -1.51 14.28
CA TYR A 162 -17.89 -1.88 15.57
C TYR A 162 -17.31 -1.04 16.73
N GLN A 163 -16.00 -0.85 16.76
CA GLN A 163 -15.33 0.03 17.72
C GLN A 163 -15.83 1.50 17.60
N LEU A 164 -15.91 2.05 16.38
CA LEU A 164 -16.38 3.42 16.17
C LEU A 164 -17.86 3.60 16.56
N VAL A 165 -18.71 2.61 16.30
CA VAL A 165 -20.13 2.65 16.69
C VAL A 165 -20.29 2.60 18.21
N ASN A 166 -19.59 1.69 18.89
CA ASN A 166 -19.67 1.57 20.35
C ASN A 166 -19.18 2.82 21.09
N THR A 167 -18.26 3.57 20.50
CA THR A 167 -17.75 4.85 21.03
C THR A 167 -18.58 6.06 20.59
N GLY A 168 -19.67 5.87 19.83
CA GLY A 168 -20.51 6.96 19.31
C GLY A 168 -19.84 7.82 18.24
N MET A 169 -18.74 7.35 17.64
CA MET A 169 -17.94 8.08 16.65
C MET A 169 -18.36 7.81 15.19
N ALA A 170 -19.14 6.76 14.94
CA ALA A 170 -19.72 6.40 13.64
C ALA A 170 -21.10 5.74 13.83
N VAL A 171 -21.79 5.44 12.72
CA VAL A 171 -23.00 4.60 12.70
C VAL A 171 -22.77 3.30 11.92
N ALA A 172 -23.64 2.31 12.13
CA ALA A 172 -23.45 0.95 11.62
C ALA A 172 -23.45 0.82 10.09
N ASP A 173 -24.07 1.75 9.36
CA ASP A 173 -24.15 1.76 7.88
C ASP A 173 -23.18 2.75 7.22
N GLN A 174 -22.16 3.22 7.96
CA GLN A 174 -21.26 4.29 7.47
C GLN A 174 -20.14 3.82 6.52
N ILE A 175 -19.86 2.52 6.49
CA ILE A 175 -18.85 1.93 5.60
C ILE A 175 -19.47 0.75 4.84
N ASP A 176 -19.50 0.86 3.52
CA ASP A 176 -19.79 -0.24 2.61
C ASP A 176 -18.49 -0.90 2.14
N VAL A 177 -18.47 -2.23 1.97
CA VAL A 177 -17.34 -2.98 1.40
C VAL A 177 -17.78 -3.71 0.14
N ALA A 178 -17.22 -3.35 -1.01
CA ALA A 178 -17.62 -3.84 -2.32
C ALA A 178 -16.46 -4.44 -3.13
N GLU A 179 -16.79 -5.33 -4.06
CA GLU A 179 -15.82 -5.83 -5.04
C GLU A 179 -15.71 -4.87 -6.21
N LEU A 180 -14.50 -4.46 -6.57
CA LEU A 180 -14.26 -3.64 -7.76
C LEU A 180 -12.92 -4.02 -8.40
N ASP A 181 -12.97 -5.00 -9.30
CA ASP A 181 -11.83 -5.33 -10.16
C ASP A 181 -11.65 -4.27 -11.27
N TRP A 182 -10.51 -3.56 -11.23
CA TRP A 182 -10.17 -2.52 -12.22
C TRP A 182 -10.03 -3.08 -13.64
N MET A 183 -9.72 -4.37 -13.80
CA MET A 183 -9.61 -5.03 -15.11
C MET A 183 -10.98 -5.18 -15.79
N VAL A 184 -12.09 -5.04 -15.04
CA VAL A 184 -13.44 -4.97 -15.59
C VAL A 184 -13.75 -3.54 -16.02
N ALA A 185 -13.87 -3.34 -17.34
CA ALA A 185 -14.16 -2.04 -17.94
C ALA A 185 -15.40 -1.36 -17.30
N PRO A 186 -15.36 -0.05 -16.99
CA PRO A 186 -16.40 0.61 -16.18
C PRO A 186 -17.83 0.55 -16.74
N GLY A 187 -18.00 0.36 -18.05
CA GLY A 187 -19.31 0.13 -18.67
C GLY A 187 -19.97 -1.22 -18.33
N ARG A 188 -19.26 -2.11 -17.60
CA ARG A 188 -19.77 -3.38 -17.07
C ARG A 188 -20.02 -3.37 -15.56
N TRP A 189 -19.73 -2.26 -14.86
CA TRP A 189 -19.98 -2.18 -13.43
C TRP A 189 -21.48 -2.12 -13.14
N LEU A 190 -21.87 -2.80 -12.05
CA LEU A 190 -23.19 -2.71 -11.46
C LEU A 190 -23.16 -1.63 -10.37
N TRP A 191 -24.20 -0.80 -10.30
CA TRP A 191 -24.29 0.26 -9.30
C TRP A 191 -25.31 -0.13 -8.24
N HIS A 192 -24.93 -0.06 -6.96
CA HIS A 192 -25.77 -0.52 -5.87
C HIS A 192 -27.09 0.29 -5.81
N PRO A 193 -28.27 -0.32 -5.97
CA PRO A 193 -29.51 0.40 -6.24
C PRO A 193 -29.95 1.34 -5.09
N LYS A 194 -29.52 1.04 -3.85
CA LYS A 194 -29.81 1.84 -2.65
C LYS A 194 -28.66 2.78 -2.24
N PHE A 195 -27.41 2.41 -2.53
CA PHE A 195 -26.22 3.05 -1.95
C PHE A 195 -25.29 3.67 -2.99
N GLY A 196 -25.54 3.45 -4.28
CA GLY A 196 -24.90 4.14 -5.40
C GLY A 196 -23.38 4.04 -5.44
N PHE A 197 -22.83 2.91 -5.00
CA PHE A 197 -21.42 2.56 -5.22
C PHE A 197 -21.30 1.55 -6.38
N PRO A 198 -20.18 1.57 -7.14
CA PRO A 198 -19.94 0.60 -8.20
C PRO A 198 -19.47 -0.75 -7.64
N SER A 199 -19.75 -1.83 -8.36
CA SER A 199 -19.17 -3.15 -8.13
C SER A 199 -19.03 -3.98 -9.41
N THR A 200 -18.08 -4.89 -9.43
CA THR A 200 -17.91 -5.92 -10.49
C THR A 200 -18.75 -7.18 -10.26
N LYS A 201 -19.38 -7.31 -9.09
CA LYS A 201 -20.19 -8.46 -8.69
C LYS A 201 -21.67 -8.09 -8.55
N GLU A 202 -22.54 -9.03 -8.90
CA GLU A 202 -23.98 -8.89 -8.68
C GLU A 202 -24.32 -8.70 -7.19
N HIS A 203 -25.23 -7.77 -6.93
CA HIS A 203 -25.71 -7.49 -5.58
C HIS A 203 -26.72 -8.57 -5.16
N ALA A 204 -26.38 -9.35 -4.14
CA ALA A 204 -27.12 -10.56 -3.73
C ALA A 204 -28.57 -10.32 -3.27
N ASN A 205 -29.00 -9.06 -3.11
CA ASN A 205 -30.39 -8.66 -2.97
C ASN A 205 -30.57 -7.30 -3.66
N THR A 206 -31.54 -7.17 -4.56
CA THR A 206 -32.02 -5.88 -5.07
C THR A 206 -33.27 -5.46 -4.30
N PRO A 207 -33.20 -4.48 -3.38
CA PRO A 207 -34.39 -3.87 -2.81
C PRO A 207 -35.17 -3.15 -3.92
N ASP A 208 -36.48 -3.05 -3.76
CA ASP A 208 -37.34 -2.27 -4.64
C ASP A 208 -37.05 -0.76 -4.44
N ALA A 209 -36.10 -0.25 -5.23
CA ALA A 209 -35.53 1.07 -5.06
C ALA A 209 -36.37 2.11 -5.81
N SER A 210 -37.43 2.59 -5.15
CA SER A 210 -38.31 3.67 -5.66
C SER A 210 -37.62 5.05 -5.81
N ILE A 211 -36.37 5.18 -5.34
CA ILE A 211 -35.54 6.38 -5.42
C ILE A 211 -34.18 5.97 -5.99
N SER A 212 -33.71 6.67 -7.02
CA SER A 212 -32.35 6.48 -7.57
C SER A 212 -31.32 6.84 -6.50
N ALA A 213 -30.43 5.91 -6.17
CA ALA A 213 -29.30 6.20 -5.29
C ALA A 213 -28.40 7.30 -5.85
N GLU A 214 -27.84 8.11 -4.94
CA GLU A 214 -26.79 9.06 -5.27
C GLU A 214 -25.53 8.30 -5.71
N THR A 215 -24.98 8.59 -6.90
CA THR A 215 -23.72 7.99 -7.39
C THR A 215 -22.53 8.97 -7.36
N HIS A 216 -22.72 10.13 -6.71
CA HIS A 216 -21.71 11.17 -6.53
C HIS A 216 -20.77 10.86 -5.34
N PHE A 217 -19.47 10.98 -5.57
CA PHE A 217 -18.44 10.95 -4.52
C PHE A 217 -17.75 12.31 -4.47
N ASP A 218 -17.58 12.88 -3.27
CA ASP A 218 -16.78 14.09 -3.07
C ASP A 218 -15.26 13.80 -3.16
N LEU A 219 -14.87 12.55 -2.87
CA LEU A 219 -13.48 12.12 -2.74
C LEU A 219 -13.28 10.70 -3.28
N VAL A 220 -12.24 10.49 -4.09
CA VAL A 220 -11.73 9.16 -4.44
C VAL A 220 -10.29 9.05 -3.92
N LEU A 221 -10.00 7.98 -3.17
CA LEU A 221 -8.66 7.69 -2.65
C LEU A 221 -8.09 6.43 -3.28
N THR A 222 -6.76 6.39 -3.42
CA THR A 222 -6.00 5.20 -3.80
C THR A 222 -4.58 5.32 -3.24
N ALA A 223 -3.99 4.24 -2.69
CA ALA A 223 -2.69 4.28 -2.02
C ALA A 223 -1.83 3.05 -2.37
N ASP A 224 -0.59 3.28 -2.82
CA ASP A 224 0.37 2.25 -3.30
C ASP A 224 -0.23 1.30 -4.37
N THR A 225 -1.10 1.84 -5.24
CA THR A 225 -1.79 1.09 -6.31
C THR A 225 -1.10 1.15 -7.69
N ILE A 226 0.05 1.82 -7.80
CA ILE A 226 0.91 1.82 -9.00
C ILE A 226 2.14 0.96 -8.70
N TYR A 227 2.00 -0.35 -8.95
CA TYR A 227 3.03 -1.36 -8.67
C TYR A 227 3.20 -2.42 -9.77
N GLU A 228 2.22 -2.55 -10.67
CA GLU A 228 2.17 -3.58 -11.70
C GLU A 228 1.79 -2.94 -13.05
N PRO A 229 2.65 -2.99 -14.07
CA PRO A 229 2.42 -2.33 -15.37
C PRO A 229 1.08 -2.68 -16.02
N SER A 230 0.63 -3.94 -15.92
CA SER A 230 -0.64 -4.38 -16.50
C SER A 230 -1.87 -3.73 -15.83
N LEU A 231 -1.76 -3.23 -14.59
CA LEU A 231 -2.85 -2.59 -13.85
C LEU A 231 -2.93 -1.06 -14.04
N ILE A 232 -1.91 -0.40 -14.60
CA ILE A 232 -1.90 1.07 -14.79
C ILE A 232 -3.13 1.54 -15.57
N ARG A 233 -3.34 1.04 -16.79
CA ARG A 233 -4.45 1.48 -17.66
C ARG A 233 -5.83 1.09 -17.08
N PRO A 234 -6.05 -0.13 -16.53
CA PRO A 234 -7.23 -0.48 -15.75
C PRO A 234 -7.56 0.51 -14.60
N LEU A 235 -6.58 0.83 -13.75
CA LEU A 235 -6.75 1.77 -12.64
C LEU A 235 -7.06 3.20 -13.14
N LEU A 236 -6.35 3.68 -14.15
CA LEU A 236 -6.57 5.02 -14.69
C LEU A 236 -7.92 5.13 -15.43
N SER A 237 -8.37 4.07 -16.11
CA SER A 237 -9.72 3.99 -16.67
C SER A 237 -10.81 4.06 -15.59
N THR A 238 -10.59 3.35 -14.48
CA THR A 238 -11.44 3.36 -13.28
C THR A 238 -11.56 4.77 -12.69
N ILE A 239 -10.42 5.43 -12.44
CA ILE A 239 -10.37 6.82 -11.93
C ILE A 239 -10.99 7.80 -12.92
N ALA A 240 -10.68 7.69 -14.21
CA ALA A 240 -11.22 8.56 -15.25
C ALA A 240 -12.74 8.43 -15.37
N HIS A 241 -13.29 7.21 -15.26
CA HIS A 241 -14.74 7.03 -15.24
C HIS A 241 -15.39 7.73 -14.03
N LEU A 242 -14.87 7.48 -12.83
CA LEU A 242 -15.38 8.11 -11.60
C LEU A 242 -15.29 9.65 -11.65
N TYR A 243 -14.19 10.19 -12.17
CA TYR A 243 -13.96 11.63 -12.33
C TYR A 243 -14.80 12.27 -13.45
N THR A 244 -14.97 11.61 -14.60
CA THR A 244 -15.69 12.19 -15.74
C THR A 244 -17.20 12.16 -15.57
N ARG A 245 -17.77 11.10 -14.95
CA ARG A 245 -19.22 10.93 -14.72
C ARG A 245 -19.93 12.12 -14.06
N GLN A 246 -19.27 12.79 -13.12
CA GLN A 246 -19.85 13.89 -12.36
C GLN A 246 -19.62 15.20 -13.12
N THR A 247 -20.66 15.80 -13.71
CA THR A 247 -20.51 17.03 -14.52
C THR A 247 -20.38 18.29 -13.67
N ASP A 248 -21.21 18.39 -12.63
CA ASP A 248 -21.50 19.67 -11.96
C ASP A 248 -20.52 19.94 -10.80
N SER A 249 -20.00 18.88 -10.19
CA SER A 249 -18.96 18.89 -9.16
C SER A 249 -18.05 17.69 -9.40
N LYS A 250 -16.74 17.93 -9.57
CA LYS A 250 -15.76 16.85 -9.73
C LYS A 250 -15.33 16.30 -8.37
N PRO A 251 -15.11 14.97 -8.22
CA PRO A 251 -14.47 14.45 -7.02
C PRO A 251 -13.06 15.02 -6.92
N THR A 252 -12.60 15.34 -5.70
CA THR A 252 -11.15 15.35 -5.47
C THR A 252 -10.65 13.91 -5.61
N VAL A 253 -9.58 13.68 -6.36
CA VAL A 253 -8.90 12.37 -6.36
C VAL A 253 -7.54 12.52 -5.72
N LEU A 254 -7.22 11.69 -4.72
CA LEU A 254 -5.89 11.59 -4.14
C LEU A 254 -5.27 10.22 -4.45
N LEU A 255 -4.08 10.26 -5.02
CA LEU A 255 -3.22 9.12 -5.30
C LEU A 255 -1.97 9.27 -4.43
N ALA A 256 -1.79 8.38 -3.44
CA ALA A 256 -0.55 8.29 -2.69
C ALA A 256 0.28 7.10 -3.19
N LEU A 257 1.60 7.27 -3.29
CA LEU A 257 2.51 6.23 -3.77
C LEU A 257 3.92 6.41 -3.21
N GLU A 258 4.67 5.33 -3.10
CA GLU A 258 6.10 5.34 -2.80
C GLU A 258 6.90 5.25 -4.12
N ARG A 259 7.86 6.17 -4.35
CA ARG A 259 8.62 6.26 -5.61
C ARG A 259 9.73 5.21 -5.75
N ARG A 260 9.33 3.93 -5.69
CA ARG A 260 10.19 2.74 -5.77
C ARG A 260 10.85 2.57 -7.14
N ASP A 261 10.08 2.78 -8.21
CA ASP A 261 10.58 2.85 -9.59
C ASP A 261 10.22 4.23 -10.18
N PRO A 262 11.17 5.17 -10.23
CA PRO A 262 10.95 6.50 -10.77
C PRO A 262 10.54 6.52 -12.24
N ALA A 263 10.95 5.54 -13.06
CA ALA A 263 10.62 5.49 -14.48
C ALA A 263 9.17 5.01 -14.66
N HIS A 264 8.81 3.88 -14.05
CA HIS A 264 7.46 3.32 -14.06
C HIS A 264 6.40 4.32 -13.58
N ILE A 265 6.68 5.03 -12.48
CA ILE A 265 5.74 6.01 -11.92
C ILE A 265 5.63 7.26 -12.80
N THR A 266 6.72 7.68 -13.43
CA THR A 266 6.69 8.80 -14.39
C THR A 266 5.90 8.43 -15.65
N GLU A 267 6.05 7.20 -16.15
CA GLU A 267 5.24 6.66 -17.24
C GLU A 267 3.75 6.59 -16.85
N ALA A 268 3.42 6.05 -15.68
CA ALA A 268 2.04 5.96 -15.20
C ALA A 268 1.35 7.34 -15.10
N LEU A 269 2.07 8.37 -14.62
CA LEU A 269 1.58 9.74 -14.58
C LEU A 269 1.48 10.39 -15.98
N SER A 270 2.36 10.01 -16.92
CA SER A 270 2.29 10.41 -18.34
C SER A 270 1.03 9.83 -19.00
N ILE A 271 0.80 8.52 -18.85
CA ILE A 271 -0.40 7.81 -19.31
C ILE A 271 -1.67 8.44 -18.72
N ALA A 272 -1.66 8.74 -17.42
CA ALA A 272 -2.79 9.40 -16.74
C ALA A 272 -3.16 10.73 -17.41
N ARG A 273 -2.16 11.56 -17.73
CA ARG A 273 -2.34 12.84 -18.42
C ARG A 273 -2.78 12.67 -19.88
N GLU A 274 -2.11 11.81 -20.64
CA GLU A 274 -2.19 11.77 -22.10
C GLU A 274 -3.32 10.88 -22.62
N GLU A 275 -3.53 9.70 -22.02
CA GLU A 275 -4.59 8.77 -22.43
C GLU A 275 -5.91 9.04 -21.69
N PHE A 276 -5.85 9.54 -20.45
CA PHE A 276 -7.04 9.66 -19.57
C PHE A 276 -7.38 11.09 -19.14
N SER A 277 -6.62 12.11 -19.55
CA SER A 277 -6.81 13.53 -19.16
C SER A 277 -6.78 13.80 -17.64
N LEU A 278 -6.20 12.89 -16.85
CA LEU A 278 -6.03 12.99 -15.40
C LEU A 278 -4.76 13.77 -15.07
N ASN A 279 -4.91 15.09 -14.92
CA ASN A 279 -3.82 16.04 -14.75
C ASN A 279 -3.32 16.13 -13.30
N PHE A 280 -2.85 15.02 -12.75
CA PHE A 280 -2.37 14.91 -11.36
C PHE A 280 -1.26 15.92 -11.04
N LYS A 281 -1.41 16.63 -9.91
CA LYS A 281 -0.44 17.57 -9.38
C LYS A 281 0.06 17.08 -8.02
N GLN A 282 1.37 16.99 -7.87
CA GLN A 282 1.98 16.62 -6.59
C GLN A 282 1.67 17.67 -5.52
N ILE A 283 1.22 17.23 -4.35
CA ILE A 283 1.19 18.05 -3.15
C ILE A 283 2.66 18.33 -2.77
N PRO A 284 3.07 19.59 -2.53
CA PRO A 284 4.47 19.91 -2.29
C PRO A 284 5.09 19.05 -1.18
N ILE A 285 6.22 18.39 -1.46
CA ILE A 285 6.88 17.44 -0.55
C ILE A 285 7.11 18.07 0.84
N LYS A 286 7.56 19.33 0.89
CA LYS A 286 7.74 20.07 2.17
C LYS A 286 6.46 20.19 3.01
N ARG A 287 5.28 20.25 2.36
CA ARG A 287 3.97 20.27 3.03
C ARG A 287 3.58 18.88 3.54
N VAL A 288 3.77 17.84 2.73
CA VAL A 288 3.54 16.44 3.17
C VAL A 288 4.44 16.13 4.37
N ARG A 289 5.73 16.46 4.28
CA ARG A 289 6.70 16.27 5.36
C ARG A 289 6.28 16.96 6.65
N LYS A 290 6.00 18.27 6.61
CA LYS A 290 5.53 19.02 7.79
C LYS A 290 4.27 18.41 8.42
N ILE A 291 3.34 17.90 7.60
CA ILE A 291 2.11 17.27 8.10
C ILE A 291 2.42 15.94 8.80
N PHE A 292 3.22 15.07 8.18
CA PHE A 292 3.56 13.77 8.75
C PHE A 292 4.45 13.89 10.01
N ASP A 293 5.34 14.89 10.06
CA ASP A 293 6.11 15.25 11.26
C ASP A 293 5.24 15.75 12.43
N THR A 294 4.02 16.27 12.14
CA THR A 294 3.14 16.89 13.16
C THR A 294 1.99 15.98 13.60
N LEU A 295 1.47 15.14 12.70
CA LEU A 295 0.23 14.35 12.91
C LEU A 295 0.43 12.84 12.76
N GLY A 296 1.61 12.41 12.32
CA GLY A 296 2.05 11.02 12.29
C GLY A 296 3.40 10.89 12.98
N ASP A 297 4.23 9.97 12.48
CA ASP A 297 5.50 9.58 13.10
C ASP A 297 6.73 10.12 12.33
N GLY A 298 6.54 11.13 11.46
CA GLY A 298 7.60 11.63 10.56
C GLY A 298 8.83 12.25 11.26
N ALA A 299 8.69 12.63 12.53
CA ALA A 299 9.76 13.14 13.38
C ALA A 299 10.48 12.06 14.20
N THR A 300 9.91 10.84 14.30
CA THR A 300 10.43 9.70 15.07
C THR A 300 10.90 8.54 14.19
N TRP A 301 10.69 8.60 12.87
CA TRP A 301 11.24 7.68 11.88
C TRP A 301 12.51 8.25 11.22
N SER A 302 13.32 7.39 10.60
CA SER A 302 14.35 7.88 9.68
C SER A 302 13.67 8.59 8.51
N ARG A 303 14.36 9.56 7.89
CA ARG A 303 13.84 10.20 6.67
C ARG A 303 13.80 9.21 5.51
N ASP A 304 14.78 8.33 5.43
CA ASP A 304 14.89 7.30 4.39
C ASP A 304 13.78 6.25 4.48
N ASP A 305 13.08 6.14 5.63
CA ASP A 305 11.93 5.23 5.77
C ASP A 305 10.72 5.67 4.92
N TRP A 306 10.66 6.92 4.44
CA TRP A 306 9.48 7.49 3.75
C TRP A 306 9.73 8.71 2.84
N ASP A 307 10.98 9.10 2.55
CA ASP A 307 11.28 10.30 1.78
C ASP A 307 10.72 10.28 0.34
N GLY A 308 10.62 9.08 -0.24
CA GLY A 308 10.04 8.77 -1.54
C GLY A 308 8.51 8.69 -1.58
N VAL A 309 7.80 8.89 -0.47
CA VAL A 309 6.33 8.89 -0.45
C VAL A 309 5.77 10.22 -0.99
N GLU A 310 4.94 10.11 -2.03
CA GLU A 310 4.31 11.21 -2.72
C GLU A 310 2.79 11.17 -2.55
N ILE A 311 2.16 12.35 -2.53
CA ILE A 311 0.70 12.49 -2.62
C ILE A 311 0.40 13.36 -3.83
N TRP A 312 -0.41 12.85 -4.74
CA TRP A 312 -0.84 13.50 -5.97
C TRP A 312 -2.34 13.80 -5.90
N LYS A 313 -2.76 14.95 -6.44
CA LYS A 313 -4.15 15.40 -6.45
C LYS A 313 -4.63 15.83 -7.84
N ILE A 314 -5.89 15.54 -8.17
CA ILE A 314 -6.75 16.36 -9.04
C ILE A 314 -7.92 16.93 -8.23
#